data_AF-A0A6G4W9I1-F1
#
_entry.id   AF-A0A6G4W9I1-F1
#
_cell.length_a   1.000
_cell.length_b   1.000
_cell.length_c   1.000
_cell.angle_alpha   90.00
_cell.angle_beta   90.00
_cell.angle_gamma   90.00
#
_symmetry.space_group_name_H-M   'P 1'
#
loop_
_entity.id
_entity.type
_entity.pdbx_description
1 polymer ?
#
loop_
_entity_poly.entity_id
_entity_poly.type
_entity_poly.pdbx_seq_one_letter_code
_entity_poly.pdbx_strand_id
1 'polypeptide(L)'
;MDSSARARRATLCAGIFSVAAMIAWSASPALAAAPMLTGGLTSQPIGHYEFCKVQPAECAIRTRDLGPETMTGALWKILLDVNVAVNRAIRPMNDFDIYGKDEVWAYPNGVGDCEDYVLEKRRSLKARGLSLSNLLITVVRKADGEGHAILTVRTDKGDFVLDNLSNVVRQWDNTGYRFLKRQASDHTGRWVSIREGQAPLVGSVQ
;
A
#
# COMPACT_ATOMS: atom_id res chain seq x y z
N MET A 1 -3.64 25.57 94.67
CA MET A 1 -2.31 25.71 94.07
C MET A 1 -1.77 24.29 93.93
N ASP A 2 -1.70 23.62 92.79
CA ASP A 2 -1.98 23.95 91.40
C ASP A 2 -2.27 22.66 90.63
N SER A 3 -3.10 22.79 89.60
CA SER A 3 -3.37 21.82 88.54
C SER A 3 -2.10 21.38 87.79
N SER A 4 -2.06 20.14 87.30
CA SER A 4 -1.73 19.89 85.89
C SER A 4 -2.00 18.45 85.47
N ALA A 5 -2.97 18.30 84.57
CA ALA A 5 -3.27 17.08 83.83
C ALA A 5 -2.23 16.86 82.71
N ARG A 6 -1.68 15.66 82.58
CA ARG A 6 -0.89 15.25 81.41
C ARG A 6 -1.78 14.52 80.40
N ALA A 7 -2.02 15.18 79.27
CA ALA A 7 -2.74 14.67 78.13
C ALA A 7 -2.00 13.50 77.45
N ARG A 8 -2.77 12.45 77.12
CA ARG A 8 -2.32 11.31 76.31
C ARG A 8 -2.33 11.74 74.83
N ARG A 9 -1.19 11.67 74.14
CA ARG A 9 -1.12 11.84 72.68
C ARG A 9 -1.56 10.54 72.01
N ALA A 10 -2.67 10.59 71.29
CA ALA A 10 -3.10 9.53 70.38
C ALA A 10 -2.39 9.74 69.04
N THR A 11 -1.56 8.77 68.63
CA THR A 11 -0.93 8.76 67.30
C THR A 11 -1.91 8.11 66.33
N LEU A 12 -2.43 8.90 65.39
CA LEU A 12 -3.32 8.42 64.33
C LEU A 12 -2.47 7.81 63.20
N CYS A 13 -2.48 6.49 63.03
CA CYS A 13 -1.91 5.82 61.87
C CYS A 13 -2.88 5.97 60.68
N ALA A 14 -2.58 6.86 59.74
CA ALA A 14 -3.28 6.94 58.46
C ALA A 14 -2.86 5.76 57.56
N GLY A 15 -3.76 4.81 57.34
CA GLY A 15 -3.57 3.71 56.40
C GLY A 15 -3.67 4.20 54.96
N ILE A 16 -2.61 4.00 54.18
CA ILE A 16 -2.57 4.27 52.75
C ILE A 16 -3.20 3.08 52.02
N PHE A 17 -4.42 3.23 51.52
CA PHE A 17 -5.05 2.30 50.59
C PHE A 17 -4.47 2.52 49.19
N SER A 18 -3.58 1.65 48.73
CA SER A 18 -3.11 1.63 47.35
C SER A 18 -4.14 0.92 46.46
N VAL A 19 -4.95 1.68 45.73
CA VAL A 19 -5.84 1.15 44.68
C VAL A 19 -5.00 0.91 43.42
N ALA A 20 -4.74 -0.36 43.09
CA ALA A 20 -4.10 -0.74 41.84
C ALA A 20 -5.10 -0.54 40.68
N ALA A 21 -4.96 0.56 39.94
CA ALA A 21 -5.74 0.82 38.73
C ALA A 21 -5.25 -0.10 37.59
N MET A 22 -6.02 -1.15 37.29
CA MET A 22 -5.82 -1.96 36.09
C MET A 22 -6.26 -1.17 34.88
N ILE A 23 -5.30 -0.56 34.17
CA ILE A 23 -5.54 0.09 32.88
C ILE A 23 -5.73 -1.03 31.86
N ALA A 24 -6.98 -1.34 31.53
CA ALA A 24 -7.30 -2.20 30.39
C ALA A 24 -6.93 -1.46 29.11
N TRP A 25 -5.87 -1.91 28.42
CA TRP A 25 -5.53 -1.45 27.08
C TRP A 25 -6.60 -1.97 26.12
N SER A 26 -7.60 -1.16 25.82
CA SER A 26 -8.50 -1.41 24.70
C SER A 26 -7.72 -1.20 23.40
N ALA A 27 -7.38 -2.29 22.72
CA ALA A 27 -6.90 -2.22 21.34
C ALA A 27 -8.06 -1.76 20.45
N SER A 28 -8.03 -0.50 20.00
CA SER A 28 -8.97 -0.02 19.00
C SER A 28 -8.84 -0.87 17.74
N PRO A 29 -9.96 -1.34 17.14
CA PRO A 29 -9.88 -2.04 15.87
C PRO A 29 -9.30 -1.08 14.82
N ALA A 30 -8.22 -1.50 14.16
CA ALA A 30 -7.71 -0.78 12.99
C ALA A 30 -8.81 -0.80 11.92
N LEU A 31 -9.37 0.38 11.61
CA LEU A 31 -10.31 0.53 10.51
C LEU A 31 -9.60 0.10 9.22
N ALA A 32 -10.26 -0.73 8.41
CA ALA A 32 -9.76 -1.02 7.07
C ALA A 32 -9.71 0.30 6.28
N ALA A 33 -8.60 0.55 5.57
CA ALA A 33 -8.50 1.70 4.69
C ALA A 33 -9.59 1.62 3.62
N ALA A 34 -10.16 2.77 3.25
CA ALA A 34 -11.15 2.82 2.18
C ALA A 34 -10.54 2.28 0.87
N PRO A 35 -11.29 1.52 0.07
CA PRO A 35 -10.81 1.05 -1.22
C PRO A 35 -10.54 2.23 -2.17
N MET A 36 -9.60 2.07 -3.10
CA MET A 36 -9.30 3.10 -4.10
C MET A 36 -10.50 3.29 -5.03
N LEU A 37 -11.15 4.46 -4.92
CA LEU A 37 -12.31 4.82 -5.74
C LEU A 37 -11.89 5.16 -7.17
N THR A 38 -12.54 4.55 -8.16
CA THR A 38 -12.27 4.78 -9.58
C THR A 38 -13.33 5.63 -10.27
N GLY A 39 -12.90 6.34 -11.30
CA GLY A 39 -13.76 7.04 -12.25
C GLY A 39 -14.05 6.19 -13.48
N GLY A 40 -14.28 6.86 -14.61
CA GLY A 40 -14.51 6.23 -15.90
C GLY A 40 -13.21 5.80 -16.60
N LEU A 41 -13.35 5.38 -17.85
CA LEU A 41 -12.21 5.08 -18.71
C LEU A 41 -11.29 6.29 -18.87
N THR A 42 -9.99 6.02 -18.96
CA THR A 42 -8.97 7.05 -19.17
C THR A 42 -7.92 6.56 -20.16
N SER A 43 -7.01 7.45 -20.55
CA SER A 43 -5.91 7.13 -21.45
C SER A 43 -4.93 6.13 -20.81
N GLN A 44 -4.55 5.13 -21.59
CA GLN A 44 -3.45 4.23 -21.29
C GLN A 44 -2.11 5.00 -21.27
N PRO A 45 -1.16 4.69 -20.37
CA PRO A 45 0.21 5.20 -20.45
C PRO A 45 0.87 4.81 -21.77
N ILE A 46 1.65 5.70 -22.38
CA ILE A 46 2.24 5.45 -23.70
C ILE A 46 3.19 4.26 -23.68
N GLY A 47 4.03 4.10 -22.64
CA GLY A 47 4.89 2.94 -22.47
C GLY A 47 4.12 1.62 -22.42
N HIS A 48 3.03 1.57 -21.66
CA HIS A 48 2.14 0.41 -21.63
C HIS A 48 1.43 0.16 -22.97
N TYR A 49 1.07 1.19 -23.74
CA TYR A 49 0.50 1.01 -25.07
C TYR A 49 1.50 0.34 -26.02
N GLU A 50 2.75 0.82 -26.03
CA GLU A 50 3.83 0.23 -26.82
C GLU A 50 4.15 -1.19 -26.36
N PHE A 51 4.16 -1.45 -25.05
CA PHE A 51 4.24 -2.81 -24.50
C PHE A 51 3.15 -3.72 -25.04
N CYS A 52 1.89 -3.28 -25.08
CA CYS A 52 0.80 -4.10 -25.61
C CYS A 52 0.95 -4.43 -27.09
N LYS A 53 1.63 -3.58 -27.87
CA LYS A 53 1.91 -3.88 -29.28
C LYS A 53 2.92 -5.01 -29.44
N VAL A 54 3.92 -5.06 -28.56
CA VAL A 54 4.96 -6.12 -28.58
C VAL A 54 4.58 -7.36 -27.78
N GLN A 55 3.72 -7.23 -26.76
CA GLN A 55 3.20 -8.30 -25.90
C GLN A 55 1.66 -8.29 -25.84
N PRO A 56 0.93 -8.58 -26.95
CA PRO A 56 -0.53 -8.51 -26.97
C PRO A 56 -1.22 -9.40 -25.93
N ALA A 57 -0.61 -10.55 -25.62
CA ALA A 57 -1.13 -11.51 -24.64
C ALA A 57 -1.21 -10.94 -23.21
N GLU A 58 -0.34 -9.98 -22.85
CA GLU A 58 -0.36 -9.34 -21.53
C GLU A 58 -1.54 -8.37 -21.36
N CYS A 59 -2.04 -7.84 -22.47
CA CYS A 59 -3.05 -6.77 -22.49
C CYS A 59 -4.45 -7.24 -22.92
N ALA A 60 -4.56 -8.43 -23.51
CA ALA A 60 -5.82 -8.99 -24.00
C ALA A 60 -6.59 -9.83 -22.95
N ILE A 61 -6.08 -9.91 -21.72
CA ILE A 61 -6.68 -10.73 -20.67
C ILE A 61 -7.93 -10.02 -20.12
N ARG A 62 -9.06 -10.70 -20.22
CA ARG A 62 -10.32 -10.30 -19.57
C ARG A 62 -10.49 -11.13 -18.30
N THR A 63 -10.66 -10.45 -17.18
CA THR A 63 -10.84 -11.04 -15.87
C THR A 63 -12.26 -10.83 -15.38
N ARG A 64 -12.82 -11.85 -14.72
CA ARG A 64 -14.04 -11.65 -13.93
C ARG A 64 -13.63 -11.09 -12.57
N ASP A 65 -14.01 -9.86 -12.28
CA ASP A 65 -13.80 -9.26 -10.96
C ASP A 65 -14.75 -9.91 -9.95
N LEU A 66 -14.21 -10.78 -9.10
CA LEU A 66 -14.93 -11.45 -8.01
C LEU A 66 -14.88 -10.67 -6.69
N GLY A 67 -14.30 -9.46 -6.72
CA GLY A 67 -14.03 -8.65 -5.55
C GLY A 67 -12.58 -8.72 -5.06
N PRO A 68 -12.25 -7.95 -4.03
CA PRO A 68 -10.90 -7.89 -3.46
C PRO A 68 -10.44 -9.24 -2.87
N GLU A 69 -9.14 -9.49 -2.87
CA GLU A 69 -8.57 -10.68 -2.20
C GLU A 69 -8.80 -10.63 -0.68
N THR A 70 -9.09 -11.75 -0.05
CA THR A 70 -9.17 -11.82 1.42
C THR A 70 -7.79 -11.68 2.05
N MET A 71 -7.59 -10.68 2.91
CA MET A 71 -6.33 -10.47 3.59
C MET A 71 -6.12 -11.51 4.70
N THR A 72 -5.17 -12.43 4.45
CA THR A 72 -4.70 -13.42 5.41
C THR A 72 -3.25 -13.16 5.79
N GLY A 73 -2.78 -13.74 6.91
CA GLY A 73 -1.35 -13.68 7.26
C GLY A 73 -0.43 -14.27 6.18
N ALA A 74 -0.91 -15.31 5.47
CA ALA A 74 -0.19 -15.92 4.36
C ALA A 74 -0.10 -14.97 3.15
N LEU A 75 -1.21 -14.32 2.79
CA LEU A 75 -1.22 -13.32 1.72
C LEU A 75 -0.30 -12.15 2.07
N TRP A 76 -0.39 -11.62 3.29
CA TRP A 76 0.49 -10.54 3.76
C TRP A 76 1.96 -10.91 3.61
N LYS A 77 2.35 -12.11 4.05
CA LYS A 77 3.72 -12.61 3.87
C LYS A 77 4.12 -12.72 2.39
N ILE A 78 3.23 -13.19 1.52
CA ILE A 78 3.47 -13.26 0.08
C ILE A 78 3.76 -11.87 -0.51
N LEU A 79 2.99 -10.84 -0.13
CA LEU A 79 3.20 -9.47 -0.61
C LEU A 79 4.57 -8.94 -0.19
N LEU A 80 4.94 -9.12 1.08
CA LEU A 80 6.24 -8.71 1.60
C LEU A 80 7.40 -9.44 0.90
N ASP A 81 7.31 -10.76 0.80
CA ASP A 81 8.36 -11.59 0.21
C ASP A 81 8.57 -11.25 -1.26
N VAL A 82 7.49 -11.06 -2.05
CA VAL A 82 7.60 -10.67 -3.46
C VAL A 82 8.17 -9.27 -3.61
N ASN A 83 7.71 -8.30 -2.82
CA ASN A 83 8.21 -6.92 -2.92
C ASN A 83 9.73 -6.87 -2.69
N VAL A 84 10.20 -7.49 -1.61
CA VAL A 84 11.63 -7.53 -1.26
C VAL A 84 12.44 -8.35 -2.26
N ALA A 85 11.93 -9.52 -2.69
CA ALA A 85 12.66 -10.38 -3.61
C ALA A 85 12.87 -9.70 -4.97
N VAL A 86 11.83 -9.07 -5.53
CA VAL A 86 11.94 -8.35 -6.80
C VAL A 86 12.83 -7.11 -6.64
N ASN A 87 12.65 -6.34 -5.56
CA ASN A 87 13.47 -5.16 -5.30
C ASN A 87 14.97 -5.46 -5.21
N ARG A 88 15.31 -6.66 -4.73
CA ARG A 88 16.70 -7.12 -4.65
C ARG A 88 17.22 -7.72 -5.95
N ALA A 89 16.35 -8.36 -6.74
CA ALA A 89 16.74 -9.08 -7.96
C ALA A 89 17.02 -8.14 -9.14
N ILE A 90 16.41 -6.97 -9.15
CA ILE A 90 16.57 -5.98 -10.22
C ILE A 90 17.43 -4.83 -9.68
N ARG A 91 18.45 -4.44 -10.43
CA ARG A 91 19.26 -3.24 -10.17
C ARG A 91 18.62 -2.03 -10.88
N PRO A 92 18.35 -0.91 -10.18
CA PRO A 92 17.78 0.27 -10.81
C PRO A 92 18.66 0.81 -11.94
N MET A 93 18.05 1.06 -13.11
CA MET A 93 18.68 1.68 -14.28
C MET A 93 17.56 2.23 -15.18
N ASN A 94 17.70 3.45 -15.68
CA ASN A 94 16.67 4.05 -16.55
C ASN A 94 16.69 3.41 -17.95
N ASP A 95 15.58 3.52 -18.66
CA ASP A 95 15.44 2.95 -20.00
C ASP A 95 16.36 3.54 -21.06
N PHE A 96 16.80 4.79 -20.92
CA PHE A 96 17.73 5.37 -21.87
C PHE A 96 19.09 4.68 -21.81
N ASP A 97 19.56 4.35 -20.61
CA ASP A 97 20.81 3.63 -20.40
C ASP A 97 20.71 2.16 -20.85
N ILE A 98 19.52 1.55 -20.79
CA ILE A 98 19.30 0.14 -21.19
C ILE A 98 19.06 0.01 -22.70
N TYR A 99 18.21 0.87 -23.26
CA TYR A 99 17.62 0.72 -24.60
C TYR A 99 17.84 1.92 -25.52
N GLY A 100 18.36 3.05 -25.03
CA GLY A 100 18.52 4.29 -25.80
C GLY A 100 17.20 5.00 -26.12
N LYS A 101 16.16 4.77 -25.31
CA LYS A 101 14.81 5.36 -25.45
C LYS A 101 14.31 5.84 -24.10
N ASP A 102 13.44 6.85 -24.11
CA ASP A 102 12.93 7.44 -22.86
C ASP A 102 12.04 6.49 -22.04
N GLU A 103 11.38 5.52 -22.69
CA GLU A 103 10.44 4.60 -22.04
C GLU A 103 10.29 3.29 -22.83
N VAL A 104 10.50 2.16 -22.17
CA VAL A 104 10.44 0.79 -22.69
C VAL A 104 10.01 -0.17 -21.57
N TRP A 105 8.71 -0.41 -21.50
CA TRP A 105 8.16 -1.41 -20.60
C TRP A 105 8.59 -2.82 -21.03
N ALA A 106 9.29 -3.53 -20.17
CA ALA A 106 9.74 -4.89 -20.44
C ALA A 106 9.75 -5.77 -19.18
N TYR A 107 9.85 -7.08 -19.37
CA TYR A 107 10.20 -7.94 -18.25
C TYR A 107 11.71 -7.80 -17.99
N PRO A 108 12.12 -7.43 -16.77
CA PRO A 108 13.51 -7.07 -16.49
C PRO A 108 14.44 -8.27 -16.58
N ASN A 109 15.67 -8.02 -17.04
CA ASN A 109 16.77 -8.98 -17.03
C ASN A 109 17.91 -8.48 -16.12
N GLY A 110 17.63 -8.42 -14.82
CA GLY A 110 18.57 -7.96 -13.79
C GLY A 110 18.71 -6.43 -13.67
N VAL A 111 18.21 -5.66 -14.62
CA VAL A 111 18.10 -4.19 -14.58
C VAL A 111 16.71 -3.74 -15.04
N GLY A 112 16.31 -2.54 -14.65
CA GLY A 112 15.07 -1.88 -15.05
C GLY A 112 14.73 -0.69 -14.14
N ASP A 113 13.61 -0.04 -14.41
CA ASP A 113 13.05 1.05 -13.60
C ASP A 113 11.59 0.75 -13.18
N CYS A 114 10.76 1.77 -12.94
CA CYS A 114 9.55 1.60 -12.13
C CYS A 114 8.55 0.60 -12.71
N GLU A 115 8.28 0.67 -14.02
CA GLU A 115 7.35 -0.20 -14.72
C GLU A 115 7.81 -1.65 -14.78
N ASP A 116 9.11 -1.88 -14.94
CA ASP A 116 9.69 -3.21 -15.08
C ASP A 116 9.56 -3.98 -13.77
N TYR A 117 9.79 -3.29 -12.64
CA TYR A 117 9.56 -3.86 -11.31
C TYR A 117 8.09 -4.16 -11.10
N VAL A 118 7.18 -3.31 -11.59
CA VAL A 118 5.74 -3.53 -11.47
C VAL A 118 5.30 -4.74 -12.28
N LEU A 119 5.78 -4.89 -13.52
CA LEU A 119 5.54 -6.05 -14.36
C LEU A 119 6.03 -7.33 -13.66
N GLU A 120 7.24 -7.30 -13.09
CA GLU A 120 7.82 -8.48 -12.42
C GLU A 120 7.07 -8.86 -11.15
N LYS A 121 6.70 -7.89 -10.31
CA LYS A 121 5.91 -8.13 -9.09
C LYS A 121 4.54 -8.70 -9.44
N ARG A 122 3.89 -8.15 -10.46
CA ARG A 122 2.58 -8.61 -10.94
C ARG A 122 2.65 -10.04 -11.46
N ARG A 123 3.66 -10.37 -12.27
CA ARG A 123 3.93 -11.73 -12.76
C ARG A 123 4.17 -12.70 -11.61
N SER A 124 5.00 -12.31 -10.64
CA SER A 124 5.34 -13.12 -9.46
C SER A 124 4.13 -13.40 -8.57
N LEU A 125 3.26 -12.41 -8.35
CA LEU A 125 2.03 -12.58 -7.57
C LEU A 125 0.98 -13.41 -8.31
N LYS A 126 0.81 -13.19 -9.62
CA LYS A 126 -0.05 -14.04 -10.46
C LYS A 126 0.39 -15.51 -10.42
N ALA A 127 1.70 -15.77 -10.48
CA ALA A 127 2.25 -17.12 -10.38
C ALA A 127 1.97 -17.80 -9.02
N ARG A 128 1.67 -17.01 -7.99
CA ARG A 128 1.25 -17.48 -6.66
C ARG A 128 -0.28 -17.59 -6.50
N GLY A 129 -1.02 -17.45 -7.60
CA GLY A 129 -2.47 -17.70 -7.65
C GLY A 129 -3.35 -16.46 -7.41
N LEU A 130 -2.78 -15.27 -7.23
CA LEU A 130 -3.57 -14.05 -7.09
C LEU A 130 -4.22 -13.68 -8.43
N SER A 131 -5.48 -13.23 -8.39
CA SER A 131 -6.20 -12.81 -9.58
C SER A 131 -5.62 -11.52 -10.16
N LEU A 132 -5.50 -11.43 -11.50
CA LEU A 132 -5.11 -10.19 -12.16
C LEU A 132 -6.14 -9.05 -11.96
N SER A 133 -7.39 -9.36 -11.60
CA SER A 133 -8.38 -8.34 -11.21
C SER A 133 -8.01 -7.60 -9.92
N ASN A 134 -7.08 -8.15 -9.16
CA ASN A 134 -6.57 -7.63 -7.89
C ASN A 134 -5.09 -7.22 -7.96
N LEU A 135 -4.43 -7.34 -9.13
CA LEU A 135 -3.03 -6.97 -9.34
C LEU A 135 -2.92 -5.90 -10.43
N LEU A 136 -3.09 -4.65 -10.01
CA LEU A 136 -3.37 -3.54 -10.92
C LEU A 136 -2.18 -2.59 -10.98
N ILE A 137 -1.66 -2.42 -12.19
CA ILE A 137 -0.62 -1.42 -12.46
C ILE A 137 -1.25 -0.04 -12.29
N THR A 138 -0.59 0.82 -11.51
CA THR A 138 -1.11 2.12 -11.13
C THR A 138 -0.06 3.19 -11.42
N VAL A 139 -0.48 4.28 -12.06
CA VAL A 139 0.36 5.45 -12.32
C VAL A 139 0.04 6.53 -11.30
N VAL A 140 1.09 7.04 -10.68
CA VAL A 140 1.04 8.06 -9.64
C VAL A 140 1.98 9.23 -9.96
N ARG A 141 1.88 10.28 -9.16
CA ARG A 141 2.86 11.37 -9.08
C ARG A 141 3.51 11.33 -7.70
N LYS A 142 4.84 11.37 -7.69
CA LYS A 142 5.65 11.56 -6.48
C LYS A 142 5.52 13.00 -5.98
N ALA A 143 6.08 13.27 -4.79
CA ALA A 143 6.06 14.60 -4.17
C ALA A 143 6.80 15.67 -4.99
N ASP A 144 7.83 15.25 -5.75
CA ASP A 144 8.59 16.10 -6.68
C ASP A 144 7.84 16.36 -8.02
N GLY A 145 6.67 15.74 -8.22
CA GLY A 145 5.87 15.85 -9.44
C GLY A 145 6.25 14.89 -10.56
N GLU A 146 7.29 14.07 -10.39
CA GLU A 146 7.68 13.06 -11.38
C GLU A 146 6.62 11.94 -11.45
N GLY A 147 6.47 11.34 -12.64
CA GLY A 147 5.62 10.16 -12.82
C GLY A 147 6.26 8.93 -12.18
N HIS A 148 5.43 8.01 -11.71
CA HIS A 148 5.91 6.74 -11.16
C HIS A 148 4.88 5.64 -11.38
N ALA A 149 5.36 4.43 -11.66
CA ALA A 149 4.53 3.24 -11.75
C ALA A 149 4.70 2.37 -10.50
N ILE A 150 3.58 1.90 -9.95
CA ILE A 150 3.54 1.00 -8.80
C ILE A 150 2.55 -0.15 -9.04
N LEU A 151 2.65 -1.19 -8.22
CA LEU A 151 1.65 -2.26 -8.20
C LEU A 151 0.68 -2.05 -7.04
N THR A 152 -0.60 -1.91 -7.36
CA THR A 152 -1.68 -1.90 -6.37
C THR A 152 -2.30 -3.29 -6.25
N VAL A 153 -2.39 -3.80 -5.02
CA VAL A 153 -3.04 -5.07 -4.68
C VAL A 153 -4.34 -4.79 -3.95
N ARG A 154 -5.46 -5.23 -4.54
CA ARG A 154 -6.80 -5.03 -3.97
C ARG A 154 -7.12 -6.10 -2.93
N THR A 155 -7.48 -5.67 -1.72
CA THR A 155 -7.82 -6.60 -0.63
C THR A 155 -9.03 -6.13 0.18
N ASP A 156 -9.63 -7.03 0.95
CA ASP A 156 -10.75 -6.73 1.86
C ASP A 156 -10.36 -5.89 3.10
N LYS A 157 -9.06 -5.57 3.26
CA LYS A 157 -8.52 -4.64 4.27
C LYS A 157 -8.03 -3.31 3.67
N GLY A 158 -8.43 -3.03 2.44
CA GLY A 158 -8.00 -1.88 1.65
C GLY A 158 -6.96 -2.26 0.61
N ASP A 159 -6.53 -1.27 -0.17
CA ASP A 159 -5.57 -1.48 -1.25
C ASP A 159 -4.14 -1.25 -0.75
N PHE A 160 -3.23 -2.16 -1.12
CA PHE A 160 -1.82 -2.10 -0.73
C PHE A 160 -0.93 -1.81 -1.93
N VAL A 161 0.18 -1.12 -1.68
CA VAL A 161 1.16 -0.70 -2.69
C VAL A 161 2.46 -1.45 -2.51
N LEU A 162 2.92 -2.07 -3.60
CA LEU A 162 4.27 -2.61 -3.74
C LEU A 162 5.06 -1.70 -4.69
N ASP A 163 6.23 -1.28 -4.25
CA ASP A 163 7.00 -0.19 -4.87
C ASP A 163 8.50 -0.56 -4.94
N ASN A 164 9.19 -0.19 -6.02
CA ASN A 164 10.64 -0.36 -6.15
C ASN A 164 11.43 0.63 -5.29
N LEU A 165 10.84 1.79 -4.97
CA LEU A 165 11.47 2.82 -4.12
C LEU A 165 11.46 2.45 -2.63
N SER A 166 10.68 1.43 -2.22
CA SER A 166 10.62 1.00 -0.82
C SER A 166 10.31 -0.49 -0.67
N ASN A 167 11.02 -1.14 0.27
CA ASN A 167 10.69 -2.50 0.69
C ASN A 167 9.45 -2.59 1.59
N VAL A 168 8.97 -1.46 2.12
CA VAL A 168 7.79 -1.41 2.99
C VAL A 168 6.53 -1.41 2.13
N VAL A 169 5.71 -2.46 2.28
CA VAL A 169 4.35 -2.50 1.70
C VAL A 169 3.44 -1.60 2.53
N ARG A 170 2.77 -0.65 1.87
CA ARG A 170 1.95 0.39 2.51
C ARG A 170 0.51 0.33 2.03
N GLN A 171 -0.44 0.76 2.86
CA GLN A 171 -1.77 1.10 2.36
C GLN A 171 -1.66 2.29 1.40
N TRP A 172 -2.46 2.29 0.35
CA TRP A 172 -2.37 3.28 -0.73
C TRP A 172 -2.51 4.73 -0.25
N ASP A 173 -3.36 4.97 0.75
CA ASP A 173 -3.62 6.26 1.38
C ASP A 173 -2.52 6.71 2.36
N ASN A 174 -1.54 5.85 2.65
CA ASN A 174 -0.37 6.14 3.48
C ASN A 174 0.96 6.07 2.69
N THR A 175 0.91 6.47 1.42
CA THR A 175 2.10 6.56 0.55
C THR A 175 2.57 8.00 0.32
N GLY A 176 1.68 8.98 0.45
CA GLY A 176 1.95 10.37 0.06
C GLY A 176 1.93 10.62 -1.44
N TYR A 177 1.59 9.61 -2.26
CA TYR A 177 1.48 9.76 -3.70
C TYR A 177 0.16 10.42 -4.10
N ARG A 178 0.19 11.15 -5.23
CA ARG A 178 -1.03 11.58 -5.92
C ARG A 178 -1.37 10.56 -7.00
N PHE A 179 -2.49 9.87 -6.82
CA PHE A 179 -2.92 8.79 -7.69
C PHE A 179 -3.65 9.32 -8.92
N LEU A 180 -3.25 8.87 -10.12
CA LEU A 180 -3.83 9.38 -11.37
C LEU A 180 -4.80 8.37 -11.99
N LYS A 181 -4.33 7.15 -12.21
CA LYS A 181 -5.05 6.10 -12.94
C LYS A 181 -4.47 4.73 -12.67
N ARG A 182 -5.27 3.70 -12.89
CA ARG A 182 -4.84 2.30 -12.79
C ARG A 182 -5.44 1.44 -13.88
N GLN A 183 -4.89 0.25 -14.09
CA GLN A 183 -5.53 -0.79 -14.87
C GLN A 183 -6.95 -1.07 -14.33
N ALA A 184 -7.87 -1.33 -15.25
CA ALA A 184 -9.20 -1.80 -14.94
C ALA A 184 -9.12 -3.24 -14.40
N SER A 185 -9.98 -3.57 -13.42
CA SER A 185 -9.99 -4.92 -12.82
C SER A 185 -10.61 -5.99 -13.73
N ASP A 186 -11.26 -5.60 -14.83
CA ASP A 186 -11.93 -6.49 -15.78
C ASP A 186 -11.12 -6.72 -17.07
N HIS A 187 -10.06 -5.93 -17.32
CA HIS A 187 -9.31 -5.98 -18.57
C HIS A 187 -7.91 -5.37 -18.45
N THR A 188 -6.88 -6.17 -18.69
CA THR A 188 -5.48 -5.79 -18.44
C THR A 188 -4.94 -4.69 -19.36
N GLY A 189 -5.50 -4.57 -20.57
CA GLY A 189 -5.22 -3.46 -21.49
C GLY A 189 -6.02 -2.17 -21.25
N ARG A 190 -7.03 -2.14 -20.35
CA ARG A 190 -7.88 -0.95 -20.13
C ARG A 190 -7.46 -0.22 -18.86
N TRP A 191 -7.67 1.09 -18.87
CA TRP A 191 -7.29 1.99 -17.79
C TRP A 191 -8.49 2.83 -17.34
N VAL A 192 -8.59 3.05 -16.03
CA VAL A 192 -9.60 3.90 -15.40
C VAL A 192 -8.94 4.98 -14.57
N SER A 193 -9.58 6.15 -14.49
CA SER A 193 -9.12 7.21 -13.59
C SER A 193 -9.32 6.83 -12.14
N ILE A 194 -8.52 7.42 -11.25
CA ILE A 194 -8.73 7.34 -9.80
C ILE A 194 -9.38 8.64 -9.36
N ARG A 195 -10.44 8.57 -8.56
CA ARG A 195 -11.13 9.77 -8.06
C ARG A 195 -10.30 10.34 -6.90
N GLU A 196 -9.81 11.56 -7.05
CA GLU A 196 -9.24 12.29 -5.91
C GLU A 196 -10.40 12.65 -4.96
N GLY A 197 -10.32 12.21 -3.70
CA GLY A 197 -11.29 12.59 -2.67
C GLY A 197 -11.73 11.43 -1.77
N GLN A 198 -10.92 11.17 -0.74
CA GLN A 198 -11.26 10.86 0.67
C GLN A 198 -10.08 10.07 1.29
N ALA A 199 -8.86 10.60 1.21
CA ALA A 199 -7.94 10.38 2.33
C ALA A 199 -8.63 11.01 3.55
N PRO A 200 -8.71 10.35 4.72
CA PRO A 200 -9.30 10.96 5.89
C PRO A 200 -8.64 12.32 6.11
N LEU A 201 -9.43 13.39 6.08
CA LEU A 201 -9.00 14.66 6.61
C LEU A 201 -8.60 14.38 8.05
N VAL A 202 -7.30 14.35 8.32
CA VAL A 202 -6.80 14.29 9.69
C VAL A 202 -7.29 15.59 10.32
N GLY A 203 -8.38 15.48 11.08
CA GLY A 203 -8.95 16.59 11.81
C GLY A 203 -7.86 17.16 12.71
N SER A 204 -7.41 18.37 12.40
CA SER A 204 -6.65 19.18 13.33
C SER A 204 -7.52 19.34 14.58
N VAL A 205 -7.07 18.72 15.68
CA VAL A 205 -7.66 18.97 16.99
C VAL A 205 -7.37 20.42 17.37
N GLN A 206 -8.41 21.04 17.90
CA GLN A 206 -8.52 22.43 18.31
C GLN A 206 -7.53 22.82 19.41
#